data_AF-A0A419FHR9-F1
#
_entry.id   AF-A0A419FHR9-F1
#
_cell.length_a   1.000
_cell.length_b   1.000
_cell.length_c   1.000
_cell.angle_alpha   90.00
_cell.angle_beta   90.00
_cell.angle_gamma   90.00
#
_symmetry.space_group_name_H-M   'P 1'
#
loop_
_entity.id
_entity.type
_entity.pdbx_description
1 polymer ?
#
loop_
_entity_poly.entity_id
_entity_poly.type
_entity_poly.pdbx_seq_one_letter_code
_entity_poly.pdbx_strand_id
1 'polypeptide(L)'
;MTTFLSVLAALAIGAGGAVQSAMLGALGRERTPVGAAWVSVWATVGGLALLLAIRSLRDGDAPTPPLRKPELLGVLALVSFGVLMVALRGLPWHFAVTGMFGLAFIIGAGVIVPKIGVAFWVGGTLTGTLIAGVLLDHVGAFGAPATPASPARLLGVGLLVAGLGMIRR
;
A
#
# COMPACT_ATOMS: atom_id res chain seq x y z
N MET A 1 -23.11 1.92 -10.38
CA MET A 1 -22.54 1.01 -9.35
C MET A 1 -21.01 0.98 -9.37
N THR A 2 -20.38 1.02 -10.54
CA THR A 2 -18.91 1.00 -10.75
C THR A 2 -18.15 2.18 -10.12
N THR A 3 -18.73 3.38 -10.12
CA THR A 3 -18.06 4.59 -9.56
C THR A 3 -17.99 4.58 -8.03
N PHE A 4 -19.03 4.11 -7.35
CA PHE A 4 -19.05 4.03 -5.88
C PHE A 4 -18.03 3.01 -5.37
N LEU A 5 -17.93 1.84 -6.03
CA LEU A 5 -16.91 0.84 -5.74
C LEU A 5 -15.49 1.38 -5.95
N SER A 6 -15.28 2.19 -6.99
CA SER A 6 -13.97 2.80 -7.28
C SER A 6 -13.56 3.82 -6.19
N VAL A 7 -14.53 4.54 -5.64
CA VAL A 7 -14.32 5.48 -4.51
C VAL A 7 -13.94 4.73 -3.24
N LEU A 8 -14.70 3.68 -2.89
CA LEU A 8 -14.39 2.84 -1.75
C LEU A 8 -13.02 2.16 -1.88
N ALA A 9 -12.68 1.72 -3.09
CA ALA A 9 -11.37 1.15 -3.37
C ALA A 9 -10.23 2.16 -3.14
N ALA A 10 -10.37 3.42 -3.58
CA ALA A 10 -9.38 4.46 -3.33
C ALA A 10 -9.18 4.72 -1.83
N LEU A 11 -10.28 4.82 -1.07
CA LEU A 11 -10.22 4.99 0.40
C LEU A 11 -9.59 3.78 1.09
N ALA A 12 -9.97 2.56 0.70
CA ALA A 12 -9.45 1.32 1.27
C ALA A 12 -7.96 1.13 0.97
N ILE A 13 -7.53 1.43 -0.26
CA ILE A 13 -6.11 1.44 -0.63
C ILE A 13 -5.39 2.44 0.27
N GLY A 14 -5.85 3.69 0.36
CA GLY A 14 -5.30 4.70 1.27
C GLY A 14 -5.16 4.23 2.72
N ALA A 15 -6.22 3.63 3.28
CA ALA A 15 -6.19 3.08 4.63
C ALA A 15 -5.10 2.01 4.81
N GLY A 16 -4.91 1.14 3.81
CA GLY A 16 -3.79 0.19 3.77
C GLY A 16 -2.42 0.88 3.79
N GLY A 17 -2.31 2.06 3.19
CA GLY A 17 -1.09 2.88 3.24
C GLY A 17 -0.76 3.42 4.63
N ALA A 18 -1.78 3.78 5.41
CA ALA A 18 -1.59 4.16 6.82
C ALA A 18 -1.10 2.97 7.65
N VAL A 19 -1.70 1.79 7.46
CA VAL A 19 -1.27 0.55 8.13
C VAL A 19 0.18 0.23 7.77
N GLN A 20 0.54 0.28 6.48
CA GLN A 20 1.91 0.08 6.02
C GLN A 20 2.88 1.08 6.68
N SER A 21 2.51 2.35 6.75
CA SER A 21 3.35 3.41 7.33
C SER A 21 3.56 3.20 8.83
N ALA A 22 2.51 2.81 9.55
CA ALA A 22 2.57 2.49 10.98
C ALA A 22 3.44 1.26 11.24
N MET A 23 3.30 0.20 10.43
CA MET A 23 4.14 -0.99 10.50
C MET A 23 5.60 -0.69 10.17
N LEU A 24 5.86 0.16 9.18
CA LEU A 24 7.22 0.58 8.83
C LEU A 24 7.86 1.38 9.97
N GLY A 25 7.08 2.26 10.61
CA GLY A 25 7.51 2.97 11.82
C GLY A 25 7.81 2.03 12.99
N ALA A 26 7.03 0.97 13.16
CA ALA A 26 7.29 -0.06 14.18
C ALA A 26 8.54 -0.88 13.87
N LEU A 27 8.69 -1.31 12.63
CA LEU A 27 9.86 -2.04 12.16
C LEU A 27 11.14 -1.21 12.30
N GLY A 28 11.07 0.10 12.04
CA GLY A 28 12.17 1.05 12.25
C GLY A 28 12.50 1.34 13.72
N ARG A 29 11.69 0.88 14.69
CA ARG A 29 12.06 0.88 16.12
C ARG A 29 12.79 -0.40 16.52
N GLU A 30 12.44 -1.53 15.91
CA GLU A 30 13.10 -2.83 16.16
C GLU A 30 14.41 -3.00 15.36
N ARG A 31 14.49 -2.36 14.20
CA ARG A 31 15.63 -2.36 13.27
C ARG A 31 16.03 -0.92 12.95
N THR A 32 17.00 -0.74 12.06
CA THR A 32 17.28 0.56 11.45
C THR A 32 16.14 0.98 10.51
N PRO A 33 15.81 2.29 10.38
CA PRO A 33 14.83 2.78 9.41
C PRO A 33 15.10 2.35 7.97
N VAL A 34 16.37 2.32 7.56
CA VAL A 34 16.80 1.86 6.23
C VAL A 34 16.50 0.38 6.04
N GLY A 35 16.76 -0.46 7.04
CA GLY A 35 16.42 -1.89 7.02
C GLY A 35 14.92 -2.14 6.90
N ALA A 36 14.09 -1.31 7.55
CA ALA A 36 12.64 -1.39 7.43
C ALA A 36 12.17 -1.09 6.00
N ALA A 37 12.71 -0.03 5.39
CA ALA A 37 12.45 0.29 3.99
C ALA A 37 12.92 -0.84 3.05
N TRP A 38 14.06 -1.47 3.35
CA TRP A 38 14.60 -2.58 2.57
C TRP A 38 13.66 -3.80 2.55
N VAL A 39 13.07 -4.15 3.68
CA VAL A 39 12.05 -5.22 3.78
C VAL A 39 10.84 -4.90 2.90
N SER A 40 10.35 -3.66 2.95
CA SER A 40 9.21 -3.21 2.15
C SER A 40 9.49 -3.29 0.65
N VAL A 41 10.67 -2.84 0.20
CA VAL A 41 11.08 -2.88 -1.22
C VAL A 41 11.02 -4.31 -1.78
N TRP A 42 11.63 -5.28 -1.09
CA TRP A 42 11.65 -6.66 -1.59
C TRP A 42 10.28 -7.33 -1.56
N ALA A 43 9.43 -6.99 -0.59
CA ALA A 43 8.05 -7.42 -0.57
C ALA A 43 7.25 -6.86 -1.76
N THR A 44 7.42 -5.57 -2.10
CA THR A 44 6.75 -4.97 -3.26
C THR A 44 7.24 -5.57 -4.58
N VAL A 45 8.56 -5.66 -4.76
CA VAL A 45 9.18 -6.20 -5.99
C VAL A 45 8.79 -7.67 -6.18
N GLY A 46 8.89 -8.49 -5.14
CA GLY A 46 8.50 -9.90 -5.20
C GLY A 46 7.01 -10.08 -5.52
N GLY A 47 6.14 -9.30 -4.87
CA GLY A 47 4.70 -9.32 -5.14
C GLY A 47 4.35 -8.90 -6.57
N LEU A 48 4.97 -7.83 -7.08
CA LEU A 48 4.78 -7.38 -8.46
C LEU A 48 5.28 -8.40 -9.47
N ALA A 49 6.50 -8.92 -9.28
CA ALA A 49 7.09 -9.92 -10.15
C ALA A 49 6.24 -11.19 -10.23
N LEU A 50 5.72 -11.66 -9.08
CA LEU A 50 4.82 -12.80 -9.02
C LEU A 50 3.50 -12.54 -9.75
N LEU A 51 2.88 -11.38 -9.50
CA LEU A 51 1.62 -11.01 -10.16
C LEU A 51 1.78 -10.94 -11.69
N LEU A 52 2.88 -10.35 -12.16
CA LEU A 52 3.20 -10.30 -13.59
C LEU A 52 3.51 -11.69 -14.16
N ALA A 53 4.23 -12.55 -13.43
CA ALA A 53 4.49 -13.92 -13.87
C ALA A 53 3.19 -14.70 -14.06
N ILE A 54 2.27 -14.62 -13.09
CA ILE A 54 0.96 -15.27 -13.16
C ILE A 54 0.14 -14.72 -14.33
N ARG A 55 0.11 -13.40 -14.52
CA ARG A 55 -0.63 -12.75 -15.62
C ARG A 55 -0.05 -13.14 -16.98
N SER A 56 1.27 -13.16 -17.10
CA SER A 56 1.96 -13.59 -18.33
C SER A 56 1.65 -15.04 -18.70
N LEU A 57 1.51 -15.93 -17.72
CA LEU A 57 1.15 -17.33 -17.93
C LEU A 57 -0.33 -17.53 -18.28
N ARG A 58 -1.23 -16.68 -17.76
CA ARG A 58 -2.69 -16.79 -17.97
C ARG A 58 -3.18 -16.11 -19.24
N ASP A 59 -2.77 -14.86 -19.42
CA ASP A 59 -3.38 -13.96 -20.40
C ASP A 59 -2.48 -13.79 -21.65
N GLY A 60 -1.23 -14.27 -21.61
CA GLY A 60 -0.22 -13.98 -22.65
C GLY A 60 0.20 -12.51 -22.72
N ASP A 61 -0.39 -11.66 -21.88
CA ASP A 61 -0.17 -10.23 -21.73
C ASP A 61 1.10 -10.00 -20.89
N ALA A 62 2.25 -10.24 -21.51
CA ALA A 62 3.55 -10.03 -20.89
C ALA A 62 4.02 -8.58 -21.12
N PRO A 63 4.61 -7.92 -20.11
CA PRO A 63 5.16 -6.57 -20.27
C PRO A 63 6.22 -6.52 -21.38
N THR A 64 6.48 -5.33 -21.90
CA THR A 64 7.50 -5.13 -22.94
C THR A 64 8.87 -5.68 -22.49
N PRO A 65 9.71 -6.16 -23.43
CA PRO A 65 11.04 -6.68 -23.10
C PRO A 65 11.85 -5.67 -22.25
N PRO A 66 12.61 -6.14 -21.24
CA PRO A 66 13.03 -7.53 -21.00
C PRO A 66 12.05 -8.40 -20.20
N LEU A 67 10.97 -7.82 -19.66
CA LEU A 67 10.03 -8.50 -18.74
C LEU A 67 9.00 -9.41 -19.45
N ARG A 68 9.19 -9.66 -20.76
CA ARG A 68 8.32 -10.52 -21.57
C ARG A 68 8.44 -12.01 -21.22
N LYS A 69 9.59 -12.46 -20.69
CA LYS A 69 9.83 -13.88 -20.40
C LYS A 69 9.27 -14.23 -19.01
N PRO A 70 8.26 -15.09 -18.88
CA PRO A 70 7.65 -15.44 -17.59
C PRO A 70 8.66 -16.10 -16.64
N GLU A 71 9.66 -16.82 -17.17
CA GLU A 71 10.75 -17.38 -16.38
C GLU A 71 11.58 -16.32 -15.67
N LEU A 72 11.87 -15.18 -16.33
CA LEU A 72 12.61 -14.09 -15.70
C LEU A 72 11.81 -13.43 -14.58
N LEU A 73 10.49 -13.29 -14.76
CA LEU A 73 9.58 -12.79 -13.72
C LEU A 73 9.49 -13.78 -12.55
N GLY A 74 9.44 -15.08 -12.83
CA GLY A 74 9.47 -16.14 -11.82
C GLY A 74 10.78 -16.13 -11.02
N VAL A 75 11.92 -16.03 -11.70
CA VAL A 75 13.25 -15.93 -11.05
C VAL A 75 13.33 -14.65 -10.22
N LEU A 76 12.88 -13.51 -10.74
CA LEU A 76 12.86 -12.25 -9.99
C LEU A 76 11.98 -12.35 -8.74
N ALA A 77 10.81 -12.96 -8.86
CA ALA A 77 9.92 -13.20 -7.72
C ALA A 77 10.62 -14.10 -6.68
N LEU A 78 11.18 -15.24 -7.10
CA LEU A 78 11.88 -16.18 -6.22
C LEU A 78 13.07 -15.53 -5.51
N VAL A 79 13.91 -14.77 -6.23
CA VAL A 79 15.04 -14.04 -5.65
C VAL A 79 14.53 -13.00 -4.64
N SER A 80 13.51 -12.22 -5.01
CA SER A 80 12.94 -11.20 -4.13
C SER A 80 12.36 -11.78 -2.86
N PHE A 81 11.61 -12.89 -2.95
CA PHE A 81 11.10 -13.61 -1.79
C PHE A 81 12.22 -14.24 -0.96
N GLY A 82 13.29 -14.76 -1.58
CA GLY A 82 14.47 -15.24 -0.88
C GLY A 82 15.14 -14.15 -0.05
N VAL A 83 15.35 -12.97 -0.64
CA VAL A 83 15.91 -11.81 0.07
C VAL A 83 14.97 -11.34 1.17
N LEU A 84 13.65 -11.29 0.91
CA LEU A 84 12.65 -10.96 1.92
C LEU A 84 12.70 -11.91 3.12
N MET A 85 12.79 -13.22 2.89
CA MET A 85 12.88 -14.23 3.94
C MET A 85 14.14 -14.04 4.79
N VAL A 86 15.27 -13.69 4.18
CA VAL A 86 16.51 -13.36 4.90
C VAL A 86 16.35 -12.07 5.70
N ALA A 87 15.72 -11.04 5.11
CA ALA A 87 15.50 -9.75 5.75
C ALA A 87 14.54 -9.82 6.95
N LEU A 88 13.56 -10.74 6.90
CA LEU A 88 12.60 -10.99 7.98
C LEU A 88 13.12 -11.90 9.10
N ARG A 89 14.35 -12.42 9.02
CA ARG A 89 14.90 -13.31 10.06
C ARG A 89 14.91 -12.62 11.42
N GLY A 90 14.22 -13.18 12.41
CA GLY A 90 14.11 -12.62 13.75
C GLY A 90 13.08 -11.51 13.88
N LEU A 91 12.23 -11.30 12.86
CA LEU A 91 11.08 -10.40 12.91
C LEU A 91 9.78 -11.21 12.82
N PRO A 92 8.68 -10.72 13.40
CA PRO A 92 7.35 -11.28 13.16
C PRO A 92 6.96 -11.29 11.67
N TRP A 93 6.29 -12.35 11.24
CA TRP A 93 5.92 -12.57 9.83
C TRP A 93 5.06 -11.45 9.24
N HIS A 94 4.24 -10.78 10.04
CA HIS A 94 3.33 -9.74 9.57
C HIS A 94 4.07 -8.54 8.95
N PHE A 95 5.34 -8.29 9.30
CA PHE A 95 6.14 -7.25 8.67
C PHE A 95 6.42 -7.50 7.17
N ALA A 96 6.24 -8.71 6.67
CA ALA A 96 6.28 -9.01 5.24
C ALA A 96 5.25 -8.19 4.43
N VAL A 97 4.13 -7.84 5.07
CA VAL A 97 3.00 -7.13 4.44
C VAL A 97 3.32 -5.65 4.20
N THR A 98 4.41 -5.12 4.80
CA THR A 98 4.82 -3.71 4.65
C THR A 98 5.21 -3.30 3.23
N GLY A 99 5.32 -4.22 2.26
CA GLY A 99 5.49 -3.88 0.84
C GLY A 99 4.22 -4.00 -0.02
N MET A 100 3.12 -4.50 0.55
CA MET A 100 1.93 -4.85 -0.24
C MET A 100 1.05 -3.65 -0.59
N PHE A 101 1.04 -2.56 0.20
CA PHE A 101 0.26 -1.38 -0.17
C PHE A 101 0.86 -0.66 -1.38
N GLY A 102 2.20 -0.59 -1.51
CA GLY A 102 2.83 -0.04 -2.72
C GLY A 102 2.34 -0.73 -4.00
N LEU A 103 2.20 -2.06 -3.95
CA LEU A 103 1.62 -2.85 -5.04
C LEU A 103 0.15 -2.52 -5.29
N ALA A 104 -0.67 -2.48 -4.24
CA ALA A 104 -2.10 -2.16 -4.35
C ALA A 104 -2.32 -0.73 -4.88
N PHE A 105 -1.47 0.23 -4.49
CA PHE A 105 -1.53 1.60 -4.96
C PHE A 105 -1.21 1.71 -6.45
N ILE A 106 -0.11 1.09 -6.91
CA ILE A 106 0.29 1.14 -8.32
C ILE A 106 -0.75 0.47 -9.22
N ILE A 107 -1.20 -0.74 -8.87
CA ILE A 107 -2.22 -1.47 -9.63
C ILE A 107 -3.55 -0.71 -9.59
N GLY A 108 -3.96 -0.26 -8.39
CA GLY A 108 -5.18 0.50 -8.19
C GLY A 108 -5.20 1.77 -9.02
N ALA A 109 -4.09 2.52 -9.05
CA ALA A 109 -3.96 3.73 -9.84
C ALA A 109 -4.21 3.44 -11.34
N GLY A 110 -3.57 2.41 -11.90
CA GLY A 110 -3.75 2.04 -13.31
C GLY A 110 -5.19 1.68 -13.69
N VAL A 111 -5.96 1.08 -12.76
CA VAL A 111 -7.33 0.62 -13.01
C VAL A 111 -8.39 1.69 -12.68
N ILE A 112 -8.13 2.52 -11.67
CA ILE A 112 -9.12 3.39 -11.04
C ILE A 112 -8.99 4.84 -11.53
N VAL A 113 -7.78 5.35 -11.73
CA VAL A 113 -7.54 6.72 -12.21
C VAL A 113 -8.29 7.02 -13.51
N PRO A 114 -8.32 6.14 -14.53
CA PRO A 114 -9.07 6.41 -15.76
C PRO A 114 -10.59 6.55 -15.55
N LYS A 115 -11.12 6.06 -14.42
CA LYS A 115 -12.56 6.03 -14.12
C LYS A 115 -13.03 7.21 -13.29
N ILE A 116 -12.17 7.74 -12.41
CA ILE A 116 -12.55 8.77 -11.44
C ILE A 116 -11.65 10.02 -11.47
N GLY A 117 -10.61 10.03 -12.29
CA GLY A 117 -9.66 11.13 -12.41
C GLY A 117 -8.54 11.10 -11.37
N VAL A 118 -7.41 11.75 -11.71
CA VAL A 118 -6.21 11.80 -10.86
C VAL A 118 -6.47 12.53 -9.54
N ALA A 119 -7.17 13.68 -9.61
CA ALA A 119 -7.44 14.51 -8.43
C ALA A 119 -8.24 13.73 -7.37
N PHE A 120 -9.30 13.03 -7.79
CA PHE A 120 -10.10 12.23 -6.89
C PHE A 120 -9.36 10.98 -6.39
N TRP A 121 -8.53 10.35 -7.23
CA TRP A 121 -7.69 9.22 -6.81
C TRP A 121 -6.70 9.61 -5.69
N VAL A 122 -5.94 10.68 -5.90
CA VAL A 122 -4.96 11.18 -4.92
C VAL A 122 -5.67 11.68 -3.68
N GLY A 123 -6.73 12.47 -3.83
CA GLY A 123 -7.53 12.95 -2.70
C GLY A 123 -8.16 11.81 -1.91
N GLY A 124 -8.71 10.81 -2.58
CA GLY A 124 -9.35 9.65 -1.96
C GLY A 124 -8.37 8.78 -1.19
N THR A 125 -7.23 8.45 -1.79
CA THR A 125 -6.17 7.67 -1.12
C THR A 125 -5.57 8.43 0.07
N LEU A 126 -5.34 9.74 -0.06
CA LEU A 126 -4.87 10.58 1.04
C LEU A 126 -5.90 10.64 2.17
N THR A 127 -7.18 10.87 1.86
CA THR A 127 -8.26 10.89 2.86
C THR A 127 -8.37 9.55 3.59
N GLY A 128 -8.32 8.43 2.86
CA GLY A 128 -8.30 7.09 3.47
C GLY A 128 -7.09 6.87 4.37
N THR A 129 -5.92 7.33 3.95
CA THR A 129 -4.67 7.28 4.73
C THR A 129 -4.81 8.07 6.03
N LEU A 130 -5.34 9.29 5.97
CA LEU A 130 -5.46 10.15 7.14
C LEU A 130 -6.51 9.65 8.13
N ILE A 131 -7.67 9.15 7.64
CA ILE A 131 -8.68 8.51 8.49
C ILE A 131 -8.07 7.35 9.25
N ALA A 132 -7.45 6.41 8.53
CA ALA A 132 -6.83 5.24 9.15
C ALA A 132 -5.68 5.63 10.08
N GLY A 133 -4.87 6.63 9.71
CA GLY A 133 -3.79 7.16 10.55
C GLY A 133 -4.30 7.68 11.89
N VAL A 134 -5.38 8.47 11.91
CA VAL A 134 -5.98 8.93 13.18
C VAL A 134 -6.46 7.75 14.03
N LEU A 135 -7.09 6.75 13.43
CA LEU A 135 -7.56 5.56 14.15
C LEU A 135 -6.39 4.74 14.72
N LEU A 136 -5.34 4.52 13.93
CA LEU A 136 -4.14 3.79 14.34
C LEU A 136 -3.39 4.49 15.46
N ASP A 137 -3.24 5.82 15.35
CA ASP A 137 -2.61 6.64 16.38
C ASP A 137 -3.42 6.62 17.68
N HIS A 138 -4.75 6.64 17.58
CA HIS A 138 -5.63 6.62 18.75
C HIS A 138 -5.47 5.34 19.57
N VAL A 139 -5.33 4.19 18.91
CA VAL A 139 -5.17 2.89 19.57
C VAL A 139 -3.70 2.56 19.91
N GLY A 140 -2.74 3.38 19.48
CA GLY A 140 -1.31 3.09 19.66
C GLY A 140 -0.84 1.87 18.87
N ALA A 141 -1.37 1.70 17.65
CA ALA A 141 -1.15 0.50 16.84
C ALA A 141 0.35 0.20 16.63
N PHE A 142 0.69 -1.09 16.58
CA PHE A 142 2.05 -1.58 16.37
C PHE A 142 3.07 -1.09 17.42
N GLY A 143 2.61 -0.79 18.64
CA GLY A 143 3.47 -0.32 19.74
C GLY A 143 3.89 1.14 19.62
N ALA A 144 3.14 1.95 18.86
CA ALA A 144 3.32 3.39 18.84
C ALA A 144 2.70 4.04 20.09
N PRO A 145 3.20 5.20 20.55
CA PRO A 145 2.55 5.96 21.61
C PRO A 145 1.11 6.34 21.20
N ALA A 146 0.12 5.93 21.99
CA ALA A 146 -1.27 6.25 21.72
C ALA A 146 -1.49 7.77 21.84
N THR A 147 -1.98 8.38 20.77
CA THR A 147 -2.29 9.81 20.71
C THR A 147 -3.80 9.98 20.59
N PRO A 148 -4.48 10.59 21.59
CA PRO A 148 -5.93 10.76 21.55
C PRO A 148 -6.40 11.44 20.26
N ALA A 149 -7.52 10.96 19.72
CA ALA A 149 -8.20 11.61 18.60
C ALA A 149 -8.84 12.91 19.08
N SER A 150 -8.06 14.00 19.06
CA SER A 150 -8.55 15.31 19.49
C SER A 150 -9.71 15.79 18.62
N PRO A 151 -10.62 16.63 19.14
CA PRO A 151 -11.71 17.21 18.35
C PRO A 151 -11.22 17.89 17.06
N ALA A 152 -10.04 18.53 17.11
CA ALA A 152 -9.43 19.15 15.94
C ALA A 152 -9.04 18.13 14.85
N ARG A 153 -8.51 16.95 15.22
CA ARG A 153 -8.19 15.88 14.27
C ARG A 153 -9.45 15.30 13.64
N LEU A 154 -10.50 15.11 14.44
CA LEU A 154 -11.80 14.63 13.95
C LEU A 154 -12.46 15.64 13.01
N LEU A 155 -12.41 16.93 13.33
CA LEU A 155 -12.85 18.01 12.44
C LEU A 155 -12.03 18.04 11.14
N GLY A 156 -10.71 17.90 11.22
CA GLY A 156 -9.84 17.82 10.05
C GLY A 156 -10.20 16.65 9.14
N VAL A 157 -10.46 15.46 9.70
CA VAL A 157 -10.98 14.30 8.96
C VAL A 157 -12.33 14.60 8.31
N GLY A 158 -13.25 15.25 9.03
CA GLY A 158 -14.53 15.69 8.47
C GLY A 158 -14.37 16.63 7.28
N LEU A 159 -13.47 17.60 7.37
CA LEU A 159 -13.16 18.55 6.29
C LEU A 159 -12.53 17.86 5.08
N LEU A 160 -11.67 16.85 5.28
CA LEU A 160 -11.09 16.06 4.19
C LEU A 160 -12.16 15.27 3.42
N VAL A 161 -13.10 14.65 4.15
CA VAL A 161 -14.23 13.94 3.53
C VAL A 161 -15.14 14.91 2.77
N ALA A 162 -15.42 16.08 3.34
CA ALA A 162 -16.20 17.12 2.68
C ALA A 162 -15.51 17.63 1.40
N GLY A 163 -14.22 17.95 1.49
CA GLY A 163 -13.41 18.39 0.35
C GLY A 163 -13.34 17.35 -0.77
N LEU A 164 -13.15 16.07 -0.42
CA LEU A 164 -13.19 14.98 -1.38
C LEU A 164 -14.56 14.86 -2.07
N GLY A 165 -15.65 15.06 -1.32
CA GLY A 165 -17.01 15.12 -1.87
C GLY A 165 -17.21 16.28 -2.86
N MET A 166 -16.55 17.41 -2.64
CA MET A 166 -16.59 18.57 -3.55
C MET A 166 -15.77 18.33 -4.83
N ILE A 167 -14.61 17.66 -4.73
CA ILE A 167 -13.75 17.32 -5.88
C ILE A 167 -14.43 16.36 -6.86
N ARG A 168 -15.38 15.54 -6.38
CA ARG A 168 -16.06 14.54 -7.21
C ARG A 168 -17.03 15.12 -8.25
N ARG A 169 -17.24 16.45 -8.28
CA ARG A 169 -18.19 17.10 -9.18
C ARG A 169 -17.63 17.30 -10.58
#